data_AF-A0A3D2SE22-F1
#
_entry.id   AF-A0A3D2SE22-F1
#
_cell.length_a   1.000
_cell.length_b   1.000
_cell.length_c   1.000
_cell.angle_alpha   90.00
_cell.angle_beta   90.00
_cell.angle_gamma   90.00
#
_symmetry.space_group_name_H-M   'P 1'
#
loop_
_entity.id
_entity.type
_entity.pdbx_description
1 polymer ?
#
loop_
_entity_poly.entity_id
_entity_poly.type
_entity_poly.pdbx_seq_one_letter_code
_entity_poly.pdbx_strand_id
1 'polypeptide(L)'
;KVMKAVTDSGPTTPNSEKPEVIRNLFTFLDIVSTKDTYQYFDEKWNDCSIRYGDLKKQLAEDIAKFNAPIRERINEYSQDIEFLDRVAKIGAEKAGESASKTLEEVRKTIGFRI
;
A
#
# COMPACT_ATOMS: atom_id res chain seq x y z
N LYS A 1 -5.03 -12.91 3.31
CA LYS A 1 -3.76 -12.42 3.91
C LYS A 1 -3.99 -11.78 5.28
N VAL A 2 -4.96 -10.87 5.42
CA VAL A 2 -5.28 -10.16 6.69
C VAL A 2 -5.61 -11.10 7.87
N MET A 3 -6.33 -12.21 7.62
CA MET A 3 -6.68 -13.17 8.68
C MET A 3 -5.48 -13.90 9.32
N LYS A 4 -4.31 -13.91 8.66
CA LYS A 4 -3.06 -14.51 9.18
C LYS A 4 -2.20 -13.52 9.97
N ALA A 5 -2.61 -12.25 10.09
CA ALA A 5 -1.83 -11.28 10.86
C ALA A 5 -1.70 -11.75 12.32
N VAL A 6 -0.49 -11.71 12.88
CA VAL A 6 -0.23 -12.08 14.27
C VAL A 6 -1.03 -11.14 15.17
N THR A 7 -1.70 -11.69 16.18
CA THR A 7 -2.42 -10.92 17.20
C THR A 7 -1.99 -11.42 18.57
N ASP A 8 -1.91 -10.50 19.53
CA ASP A 8 -1.59 -10.81 20.92
C ASP A 8 -2.83 -11.33 21.67
N SER A 9 -2.66 -11.68 22.94
CA SER A 9 -3.66 -12.27 23.85
C SER A 9 -4.79 -11.32 24.26
N GLY A 10 -4.76 -10.04 23.87
CA GLY A 10 -5.72 -9.03 24.30
C GLY A 10 -5.22 -8.19 25.48
N PRO A 11 -5.74 -6.98 25.67
CA PRO A 11 -5.46 -6.18 26.85
C PRO A 11 -6.09 -6.81 28.09
N THR A 12 -5.29 -7.02 29.14
CA THR A 12 -5.77 -7.56 30.43
C THR A 12 -6.26 -6.47 31.39
N THR A 13 -5.87 -5.22 31.16
CA THR A 13 -6.34 -4.05 31.91
C THR A 13 -6.86 -2.96 30.97
N PRO A 14 -7.91 -2.23 31.36
CA PRO A 14 -8.42 -1.10 30.58
C PRO A 14 -7.33 -0.07 30.29
N ASN A 15 -7.35 0.51 29.08
CA ASN A 15 -6.35 1.46 28.60
C ASN A 15 -4.89 0.95 28.63
N SER A 16 -4.69 -0.37 28.50
CA SER A 16 -3.35 -0.94 28.32
C SER A 16 -2.63 -0.34 27.13
N GLU A 17 -1.32 -0.13 27.25
CA GLU A 17 -0.50 0.24 26.11
C GLU A 17 -0.61 -0.82 25.01
N LYS A 18 -0.80 -0.39 23.76
CA LYS A 18 -0.88 -1.28 22.60
C LYS A 18 0.51 -1.86 22.32
N PRO A 19 0.69 -3.20 22.40
CA PRO A 19 1.90 -3.86 21.92
C PRO A 19 2.14 -3.52 20.45
N GLU A 20 3.39 -3.60 20.01
CA GLU A 20 3.80 -3.22 18.65
C GLU A 20 2.94 -3.89 17.56
N VAL A 21 2.66 -5.18 17.73
CA VAL A 21 1.85 -5.96 16.78
C VAL A 21 0.43 -5.39 16.63
N ILE A 22 -0.16 -4.96 17.73
CA ILE A 22 -1.49 -4.34 17.74
C ILE A 22 -1.44 -2.93 17.18
N ARG A 23 -0.42 -2.16 17.54
CA ARG A 23 -0.19 -0.82 17.01
C ARG A 23 -0.15 -0.84 15.48
N ASN A 24 0.57 -1.80 14.89
CA ASN A 24 0.63 -1.98 13.45
C ASN A 24 -0.76 -2.21 12.83
N LEU A 25 -1.62 -3.02 13.46
CA LEU A 25 -2.99 -3.23 12.99
C LEU A 25 -3.83 -1.94 13.04
N PHE A 26 -3.70 -1.16 14.12
CA PHE A 26 -4.36 0.12 14.26
C PHE A 26 -3.83 1.16 13.26
N THR A 27 -2.53 1.14 12.94
CA THR A 27 -1.97 1.97 11.87
C THR A 27 -2.57 1.61 10.52
N PHE A 28 -2.74 0.33 10.19
CA PHE A 28 -3.42 -0.05 8.96
C PHE A 28 -4.87 0.42 8.95
N LEU A 29 -5.57 0.29 10.07
CA LEU A 29 -6.94 0.76 10.22
C LEU A 29 -7.06 2.27 9.99
N ASP A 30 -6.15 3.07 10.53
CA ASP A 30 -6.12 4.54 10.33
C ASP A 30 -5.87 4.94 8.86
N ILE A 31 -5.07 4.14 8.13
CA ILE A 31 -4.76 4.41 6.72
C ILE A 31 -5.93 4.05 5.79
N VAL A 32 -6.63 2.95 6.06
CA VAL A 32 -7.57 2.35 5.09
C VAL A 32 -9.04 2.49 5.49
N SER A 33 -9.34 2.70 6.77
CA SER A 33 -10.70 2.78 7.31
C SER A 33 -11.08 4.22 7.67
N THR A 34 -12.35 4.43 8.01
CA THR A 34 -12.85 5.72 8.49
C THR A 34 -12.43 5.97 9.95
N LYS A 35 -12.41 7.24 10.35
CA LYS A 35 -12.14 7.63 11.75
C LYS A 35 -13.09 6.99 12.75
N ASP A 36 -14.36 6.82 12.38
CA ASP A 36 -15.36 6.19 13.25
C ASP A 36 -15.03 4.71 13.49
N THR A 37 -14.55 4.02 12.45
CA THR A 37 -14.12 2.61 12.57
C THR A 37 -12.90 2.50 13.48
N TYR A 38 -11.95 3.43 13.35
CA TYR A 38 -10.80 3.51 14.23
C TYR A 38 -11.23 3.72 15.70
N GLN A 39 -12.07 4.72 15.95
CA GLN A 39 -12.55 5.03 17.30
C GLN A 39 -13.31 3.87 17.92
N TYR A 40 -14.18 3.20 17.16
CA TYR A 40 -14.89 2.01 17.62
C TYR A 40 -13.92 0.94 18.14
N PHE A 41 -12.88 0.60 17.37
CA PHE A 41 -11.92 -0.42 17.80
C PHE A 41 -10.98 0.08 18.90
N ASP A 42 -10.70 1.38 18.97
CA ASP A 42 -9.89 1.97 20.05
C ASP A 42 -10.64 1.94 21.39
N GLU A 43 -11.92 2.27 21.38
CA GLU A 43 -12.81 2.11 22.55
C GLU A 43 -12.88 0.63 22.97
N LYS A 44 -13.01 -0.29 22.01
CA LYS A 44 -13.02 -1.73 22.26
C LYS A 44 -11.69 -2.27 22.80
N TRP A 45 -10.59 -1.63 22.45
CA TRP A 45 -9.28 -1.92 23.03
C TRP A 45 -9.25 -1.46 24.49
N ASN A 46 -9.70 -0.23 24.74
CA ASN A 46 -9.68 0.39 26.05
C ASN A 46 -10.66 -0.27 27.05
N ASP A 47 -11.77 -0.85 26.57
CA ASP A 47 -12.76 -1.58 27.37
C ASP A 47 -12.45 -3.09 27.54
N CYS A 48 -11.32 -3.56 26.98
CA CYS A 48 -10.89 -4.95 26.97
C CYS A 48 -11.88 -5.95 26.33
N SER A 49 -12.84 -5.49 25.52
CA SER A 49 -13.81 -6.32 24.81
C SER A 49 -13.49 -6.51 23.32
N ILE A 50 -12.30 -6.09 22.88
CA ILE A 50 -11.87 -6.20 21.48
C ILE A 50 -11.91 -7.64 20.97
N ARG A 51 -12.59 -7.83 19.84
CA ARG A 51 -12.62 -9.09 19.11
C ARG A 51 -11.75 -8.98 17.87
N TYR A 52 -10.58 -9.62 17.93
CA TYR A 52 -9.62 -9.59 16.81
C TYR A 52 -10.17 -10.19 15.51
N GLY A 53 -11.09 -11.14 15.61
CA GLY A 53 -11.78 -11.69 14.44
C GLY A 53 -12.58 -10.64 13.68
N ASP A 54 -13.29 -9.77 14.41
CA ASP A 54 -14.11 -8.71 13.82
C ASP A 54 -13.25 -7.56 13.32
N LEU A 55 -12.22 -7.17 14.07
CA LEU A 55 -11.20 -6.21 13.62
C LEU A 55 -10.57 -6.62 12.29
N LYS A 56 -10.11 -7.88 12.18
CA LYS A 56 -9.47 -8.40 10.97
C LYS A 56 -10.43 -8.49 9.78
N LYS A 57 -11.70 -8.80 10.01
CA LYS A 57 -12.73 -8.81 8.96
C LYS A 57 -12.97 -7.40 8.44
N GLN A 58 -13.22 -6.45 9.34
CA GLN A 58 -13.45 -5.06 8.97
C GLN A 58 -12.25 -4.49 8.20
N LEU A 59 -11.04 -4.71 8.73
CA LEU A 59 -9.81 -4.28 8.07
C LEU A 59 -9.65 -4.90 6.67
N ALA A 60 -10.00 -6.18 6.50
CA ALA A 60 -9.93 -6.83 5.19
C ALA A 60 -10.92 -6.24 4.18
N GLU A 61 -12.14 -5.91 4.62
CA GLU A 61 -13.14 -5.26 3.79
C GLU A 61 -12.71 -3.85 3.39
N ASP A 62 -12.18 -3.07 4.33
CA ASP A 62 -11.75 -1.70 4.06
C ASP A 62 -10.53 -1.65 3.15
N ILE A 63 -9.56 -2.56 3.33
CA ILE A 63 -8.45 -2.75 2.39
C ILE A 63 -8.97 -3.11 0.99
N ALA A 64 -9.99 -3.96 0.88
CA ALA A 64 -10.56 -4.34 -0.40
C ALA A 64 -11.26 -3.16 -1.09
N LYS A 65 -12.02 -2.35 -0.33
CA LYS A 65 -12.68 -1.13 -0.83
C LYS A 65 -11.65 -0.09 -1.26
N PHE A 66 -10.63 0.16 -0.45
CA PHE A 66 -9.56 1.11 -0.74
C PHE A 66 -8.81 0.74 -2.04
N ASN A 67 -8.55 -0.55 -2.26
CA ASN A 67 -7.85 -1.03 -3.45
C ASN A 67 -8.77 -1.26 -4.67
N ALA A 68 -10.09 -1.20 -4.51
CA ALA A 68 -11.03 -1.41 -5.61
C ALA A 68 -10.77 -0.51 -6.84
N PRO A 69 -10.62 0.84 -6.72
CA PRO A 69 -10.39 1.69 -7.88
C PRO A 69 -9.04 1.43 -8.56
N ILE A 70 -8.01 1.05 -7.79
CA ILE A 70 -6.70 0.68 -8.34
C ILE A 70 -6.83 -0.60 -9.15
N ARG A 71 -7.53 -1.60 -8.61
CA ARG A 71 -7.76 -2.88 -9.28
C ARG A 71 -8.59 -2.72 -10.55
N GLU A 72 -9.61 -1.88 -10.52
CA GLU A 72 -10.45 -1.57 -11.68
C GLU A 72 -9.61 -0.95 -12.80
N ARG A 73 -8.80 0.08 -12.50
CA ARG A 73 -7.88 0.68 -13.48
C ARG A 73 -6.87 -0.33 -14.04
N ILE A 74 -6.30 -1.19 -13.20
CA ILE A 74 -5.38 -2.25 -13.67
C ILE A 74 -6.11 -3.16 -14.67
N ASN A 75 -7.34 -3.55 -14.36
CA ASN A 75 -8.13 -4.39 -15.26
C ASN A 75 -8.47 -3.66 -16.56
N GLU A 76 -8.90 -2.40 -16.50
CA GLU A 76 -9.16 -1.56 -17.68
C GLU A 76 -7.93 -1.47 -18.58
N TYR A 77 -6.76 -1.13 -18.03
CA TYR A 77 -5.53 -1.05 -18.81
C TYR A 77 -5.06 -2.41 -19.31
N SER A 78 -5.26 -3.48 -18.55
CA SER A 78 -4.87 -4.83 -18.99
C SER A 78 -5.67 -5.33 -20.20
N GLN A 79 -6.87 -4.78 -20.43
CA GLN A 79 -7.70 -5.10 -21.58
C GLN A 79 -7.31 -4.28 -22.82
N ASP A 80 -6.65 -3.13 -22.65
CA ASP A 80 -6.17 -2.26 -23.73
C ASP A 80 -4.66 -2.46 -23.96
N ILE A 81 -4.32 -3.58 -24.60
CA ILE A 81 -2.94 -3.97 -24.91
C ILE A 81 -2.27 -2.93 -25.82
N GLU A 82 -3.00 -2.36 -26.78
CA GLU A 82 -2.45 -1.34 -27.70
C GLU A 82 -2.08 -0.04 -26.99
N PHE A 83 -2.89 0.37 -26.01
CA PHE A 83 -2.54 1.51 -25.15
C PHE A 83 -1.31 1.21 -24.30
N LEU A 84 -1.20 0.02 -23.70
CA LEU A 84 -0.03 -0.37 -22.93
C LEU A 84 1.26 -0.36 -23.78
N ASP A 85 1.21 -0.90 -25.00
CA ASP A 85 2.35 -0.89 -25.91
C ASP A 85 2.75 0.52 -26.34
N ARG A 86 1.78 1.40 -26.58
CA ARG A 86 2.06 2.83 -26.86
C ARG A 86 2.74 3.52 -25.68
N VAL A 87 2.22 3.32 -24.47
CA VAL A 87 2.82 3.92 -23.25
C VAL A 87 4.23 3.38 -23.02
N ALA A 88 4.45 2.07 -23.20
CA ALA A 88 5.76 1.45 -23.08
C ALA A 88 6.75 2.03 -24.12
N LYS A 89 6.32 2.20 -25.37
CA LYS A 89 7.13 2.79 -26.43
C LYS A 89 7.52 4.24 -26.14
N ILE A 90 6.56 5.07 -25.72
CA ILE A 90 6.83 6.47 -25.33
C ILE A 90 7.80 6.53 -24.14
N GLY A 91 7.63 5.63 -23.17
CA GLY A 91 8.54 5.50 -22.03
C GLY A 91 9.96 5.14 -22.46
N ALA A 92 10.09 4.17 -23.37
CA ALA A 92 11.37 3.75 -23.93
C ALA A 92 12.06 4.87 -24.73
N GLU A 93 11.32 5.63 -25.52
CA GLU A 93 11.85 6.77 -26.29
C GLU A 93 12.40 7.86 -25.36
N LYS A 94 11.65 8.26 -24.32
CA LYS A 94 12.09 9.25 -23.33
C LYS A 94 13.31 8.77 -22.55
N ALA A 95 13.31 7.51 -22.13
CA ALA A 95 14.45 6.91 -21.43
C ALA A 95 15.69 6.86 -22.34
N GLY A 96 15.50 6.52 -23.62
CA GLY A 96 16.56 6.50 -24.62
C GLY A 96 17.17 7.86 -24.88
N GLU A 97 16.36 8.93 -24.92
CA GLU A 97 16.84 10.30 -25.06
C GLU A 97 17.70 10.70 -23.86
N SER A 98 17.24 10.42 -22.65
CA SER A 98 18.01 10.69 -21.43
C SER A 98 19.32 9.89 -21.39
N ALA A 99 19.27 8.60 -21.71
CA ALA A 99 20.45 7.74 -21.73
C ALA A 99 21.46 8.16 -22.80
N SER A 100 20.99 8.62 -23.96
CA SER A 100 21.84 9.12 -25.04
C SER A 100 22.60 10.39 -24.63
N LYS A 101 21.92 11.33 -23.93
CA LYS A 101 22.57 12.53 -23.37
C LYS A 101 23.65 12.16 -22.37
N THR A 102 23.34 11.28 -21.43
CA THR A 102 24.32 10.79 -20.43
C THR A 102 25.50 10.09 -21.09
N LEU A 103 25.28 9.25 -22.11
CA LEU A 103 26.36 8.59 -22.84
C LEU A 103 27.22 9.56 -23.62
N GLU A 104 26.64 10.62 -24.19
CA GLU A 104 27.40 11.66 -24.89
C GLU A 104 28.29 12.47 -23.94
N GLU A 105 27.76 12.85 -22.77
CA GLU A 105 28.53 13.51 -21.71
C GLU A 105 29.70 12.62 -21.25
N VAL A 106 29.41 11.36 -20.93
CA VAL A 106 30.42 10.38 -20.51
C VAL A 106 31.49 10.20 -21.59
N ARG A 107 31.11 10.05 -22.87
CA ARG A 107 32.07 9.92 -23.99
C ARG A 107 32.95 11.16 -24.16
N LYS A 108 32.39 12.36 -24.00
CA LYS A 108 33.14 13.63 -24.01
C LYS A 108 34.14 13.70 -22.85
N THR A 109 33.76 13.27 -21.65
CA THR A 109 34.63 13.27 -20.46
C THR A 109 35.78 12.28 -20.57
N ILE A 110 35.55 11.07 -21.11
CA ILE A 110 36.59 10.04 -21.25
C ILE A 110 37.50 10.31 -22.46
N GLY A 111 37.16 11.28 -23.32
CA GLY A 111 38.01 11.72 -24.43
C GLY A 111 37.87 10.90 -25.71
N PHE A 112 36.80 10.11 -25.86
CA PHE A 112 36.48 9.47 -27.13
C PHE A 112 36.01 10.54 -28.14
N ARG A 113 36.87 10.86 -29.12
CA ARG A 113 36.49 11.65 -30.30
C ARG A 113 35.90 10.72 -31.36
N ILE A 114 34.72 11.07 -31.86
CA ILE A 114 34.14 10.52 -33.10
C ILE A 114 34.91 11.12 -34.28
#